data_AF-G2XXX8-F1
#
_entry.id   AF-G2XXX8-F1
#
_cell.length_a   1.000
_cell.length_b   1.000
_cell.length_c   1.000
_cell.angle_alpha   90.00
_cell.angle_beta   90.00
_cell.angle_gamma   90.00
#
_symmetry.space_group_name_H-M   'P 1'
#
loop_
_entity.id
_entity.type
_entity.pdbx_description
1 polymer ?
#
loop_
_entity_poly.entity_id
_entity_poly.type
_entity_poly.pdbx_seq_one_letter_code
_entity_poly.pdbx_strand_id
1 'polypeptide(L)' 'MFTKDGLEKYPEGYKYLAVAQHKIGYAILEDLPTMGRPFGKIYDGIAGWLRGEEVDLNWD' A
#
# COMPACT_ATOMS: atom_id res chain seq x y z
N MET A 1 17.43 -13.78 6.62
CA MET A 1 16.29 -14.67 6.89
C MET A 1 15.06 -13.85 7.28
N PHE A 2 13.86 -14.21 6.81
CA PHE A 2 12.59 -13.57 7.17
C PHE A 2 11.99 -14.30 8.38
N THR A 3 11.60 -13.57 9.43
CA THR A 3 10.96 -14.15 10.63
C THR A 3 9.45 -14.00 10.55
N LYS A 4 8.70 -14.90 11.18
CA LYS A 4 7.23 -14.83 11.24
C LYS A 4 6.77 -13.49 11.83
N ASP A 5 7.31 -13.11 12.98
CA ASP A 5 6.98 -11.87 13.68
C ASP A 5 7.30 -10.61 12.86
N GLY A 6 8.33 -10.67 12.00
CA GLY A 6 8.68 -9.56 11.11
C GLY A 6 7.72 -9.44 9.93
N LEU A 7 7.15 -10.56 9.49
CA LEU A 7 6.21 -10.61 8.35
C LEU A 7 4.78 -10.23 8.75
N GLU A 8 4.35 -10.56 9.99
CA GLU A 8 3.00 -10.25 10.48
C GLU A 8 2.72 -8.75 10.66
N LYS A 9 3.78 -7.92 10.74
CA LYS A 9 3.67 -6.46 10.80
C LYS A 9 3.19 -5.83 9.49
N TYR A 10 3.27 -6.57 8.39
CA TYR A 10 3.06 -6.02 7.06
C TYR A 10 1.97 -6.79 6.32
N PRO A 11 1.26 -6.14 5.39
CA PRO A 11 0.14 -6.79 4.73
C PRO A 11 0.56 -7.95 3.82
N GLU A 12 -0.31 -8.96 3.66
CA GLU A 12 0.01 -10.28 3.07
C GLU A 12 0.69 -10.21 1.69
N GLY A 13 0.26 -9.29 0.82
CA GLY A 13 0.80 -9.13 -0.53
C GLY A 13 2.15 -8.41 -0.62
N TYR A 14 2.60 -7.76 0.46
CA TYR A 14 3.75 -6.86 0.45
C TYR A 14 4.80 -7.17 1.55
N LYS A 15 4.46 -8.03 2.51
CA LYS A 15 5.27 -8.31 3.72
C LYS A 15 6.74 -8.65 3.48
N TYR A 16 7.06 -9.43 2.45
CA TYR A 16 8.46 -9.79 2.18
C TYR A 16 9.27 -8.61 1.64
N LEU A 17 8.67 -7.82 0.75
CA LEU A 17 9.29 -6.62 0.20
C LEU A 17 9.44 -5.54 1.28
N ALA A 18 8.40 -5.35 2.11
CA ALA A 18 8.44 -4.46 3.26
C ALA A 18 9.61 -4.78 4.22
N VAL A 19 9.74 -6.05 4.62
CA VAL A 19 10.86 -6.48 5.49
C VAL A 19 12.21 -6.26 4.83
N ALA A 20 12.34 -6.49 3.52
CA ALA A 20 13.59 -6.27 2.80
C ALA A 20 13.96 -4.79 2.74
N GLN A 21 13.01 -3.91 2.41
CA GLN A 21 13.23 -2.47 2.33
C GLN A 21 13.53 -1.84 3.70
N HIS A 22 12.84 -2.29 4.75
CA HIS A 22 13.10 -1.84 6.11
C HIS A 22 14.52 -2.23 6.57
N LYS A 23 15.00 -3.43 6.23
CA LYS A 23 16.36 -3.88 6.56
C LYS A 23 17.47 -3.03 5.94
N ILE A 24 17.21 -2.38 4.82
CA ILE A 24 18.17 -1.49 4.15
C ILE A 24 17.92 -0.01 4.48
N GLY A 25 17.08 0.28 5.49
CA GLY A 25 16.89 1.61 6.07
C GLY A 25 15.80 2.47 5.45
N TYR A 26 14.94 1.93 4.58
CA TYR A 26 13.80 2.69 4.06
C TYR A 26 12.64 2.68 5.07
N ALA A 27 12.02 3.85 5.25
CA ALA A 27 10.73 3.95 5.92
C ALA A 27 9.65 3.33 5.03
N ILE A 28 8.84 2.45 5.61
CA ILE A 28 7.76 1.73 4.93
C ILE A 28 6.49 1.96 5.72
N LEU A 29 5.40 2.29 5.04
CA LEU A 29 4.08 2.38 5.65
C LEU A 29 3.60 0.98 6.06
N GLU A 30 3.23 0.82 7.33
CA GLU A 30 2.77 -0.47 7.88
C GLU A 30 1.29 -0.75 7.53
N ASP A 31 0.56 0.29 7.17
CA ASP A 31 -0.88 0.32 6.90
C ASP A 31 -1.21 0.47 5.41
N LEU A 32 -0.29 0.04 4.53
CA LEU A 32 -0.49 0.15 3.08
C LEU A 32 -1.81 -0.50 2.64
N PRO A 33 -2.57 0.18 1.76
CA PRO A 33 -3.77 -0.40 1.17
C PRO A 33 -3.42 -1.72 0.47
N THR A 34 -4.09 -2.79 0.88
CA THR A 34 -3.98 -4.10 0.22
C THR A 34 -5.05 -4.27 -0.84
N MET A 35 -4.87 -5.29 -1.69
CA MET A 35 -5.89 -5.76 -2.64
C MET A 35 -7.24 -5.92 -1.92
N GLY A 36 -8.18 -5.03 -2.23
CA GLY A 36 -9.42 -4.87 -1.48
C GLY A 36 -10.16 -3.58 -1.85
N ARG A 37 -11.22 -3.26 -1.09
CA ARG A 37 -12.12 -2.12 -1.39
C ARG A 37 -11.52 -0.69 -1.32
N PRO A 38 -10.33 -0.42 -0.72
CA PRO A 38 -9.66 0.87 -0.95
C PRO A 38 -8.82 0.88 -2.24
N PHE A 39 -8.28 -0.26 -2.67
CA PHE A 39 -7.39 -0.34 -3.84
C PHE A 39 -8.11 0.03 -5.13
N GLY A 40 -9.36 -0.43 -5.33
CA GLY A 40 -10.16 -0.05 -6.50
C GLY A 40 -10.38 1.46 -6.61
N LYS A 41 -10.74 2.12 -5.49
CA LYS A 41 -10.93 3.58 -5.43
C LYS A 41 -9.65 4.35 -5.83
N ILE A 42 -8.47 3.83 -5.47
CA ILE A 42 -7.18 4.40 -5.92
C ILE A 42 -7.07 4.38 -7.43
N TYR A 43 -7.37 3.26 -8.07
CA TYR A 43 -7.29 3.16 -9.52
C TYR A 43 -8.35 4.02 -10.22
N ASP A 44 -9.56 4.09 -9.67
CA ASP A 44 -10.61 4.96 -10.19
C ASP A 44 -10.22 6.44 -10.09
N GLY A 45 -9.67 6.86 -8.95
CA GLY A 45 -9.15 8.21 -8.73
C GLY A 45 -7.98 8.55 -9.66
N ILE A 46 -7.02 7.63 -9.84
CA ILE A 46 -5.91 7.80 -10.81
C ILE A 46 -6.47 7.95 -12.23
N ALA A 47 -7.45 7.13 -12.60
CA ALA A 47 -8.05 7.18 -13.92
C ALA A 47 -8.81 8.50 -14.16
N GLY A 48 -9.53 9.02 -13.16
CA GLY A 48 -10.20 10.33 -13.23
C GLY A 48 -9.20 11.47 -13.33
N TRP A 49 -8.14 11.45 -12.53
CA TRP A 49 -7.07 12.45 -12.59
C TRP A 49 -6.41 12.48 -13.98
N LEU A 50 -6.13 11.32 -14.58
CA LEU A 50 -5.59 11.22 -15.95
C LEU A 50 -6.54 11.79 -17.02
N ARG A 51 -7.85 11.79 -16.77
CA ARG A 51 -8.86 12.40 -17.65
C ARG A 51 -9.07 13.89 -17.38
N GLY A 52 -8.42 14.46 -16.37
CA GLY A 52 -8.60 15.85 -15.96
C GLY A 52 -9.90 16.09 -15.15
N GLU A 53 -10.46 15.04 -14.56
CA GLU A 53 -11.63 15.13 -13.68
C GLU A 53 -11.24 15.66 -12.30
N GLU A 54 -12.20 16.26 -11.60
CA GLU A 54 -12.05 16.56 -10.18
C GLU A 54 -12.13 15.25 -9.38
N VAL A 55 -11.08 14.94 -8.60
CA VAL A 55 -10.96 13.71 -7.83
C VAL A 55 -10.93 14.06 -6.35
N ASP A 56 -11.93 13.59 -5.61
CA ASP A 56 -11.89 13.61 -4.14
C ASP A 56 -10.98 12.47 -3.66
N LEU A 57 -9.99 12.81 -2.83
CA LEU A 57 -9.04 11.87 -2.23
C LEU A 57 -9.37 11.54 -0.77
N ASN A 58 -10.38 12.20 -0.18
CA ASN A 58 -10.79 11.98 1.20
C ASN A 58 -11.90 10.91 1.26
N TRP A 59 -11.50 9.65 1.13
CA TRP A 59 -12.43 8.53 1.20
C TRP A 59 -12.63 8.10 2.65
N ASP A 60 -13.67 8.63 3.29
CA ASP A 60 -14.18 8.13 4.58
C ASP A 60 -14.70 6.67 4.47
#